data_AF-A0A7W5P7D7-F1
#
_entry.id   AF-A0A7W5P7D7-F1
#
_cell.length_a   1.000
_cell.length_b   1.000
_cell.length_c   1.000
_cell.angle_alpha   90.00
_cell.angle_beta   90.00
_cell.angle_gamma   90.00
#
_symmetry.space_group_name_H-M   'P 1'
#
loop_
_entity.id
_entity.type
_entity.pdbx_description
1 polymer ?
#
loop_
_entity_poly.entity_id
_entity_poly.type
_entity_poly.pdbx_seq_one_letter_code
_entity_poly.pdbx_strand_id
1 'polypeptide(L)'
;MAELLGRVLSVDTRNAAENTVSDAAVGASVLYVNDAAPFAGGSGAFLVDGTAYAYVSADLDADTLLLASPLTTALPADSRCEVFPPSPEKLATVEVGGGGESTEVLVPHALVELLPDGIRDPLDQETVTIETGGDALIITDVRGMPLAQGVVAQWRLDPQLVALITMRFDDAASRDALIPVPLEGMSAYLADTGLQYAYSGGQWVPQLVYVKKAANTSVASSTTLIDDPHLFVDLVPGTYRVELFVHGTGANSGGDIKAAWSYSGGAIVTGNRTARGMAVAGTDGTGALARSSGHFVDTAVAYGLEAAATDAFSEDILLRVATSGRFQMRWAQNVADSTPTTVTAASRIYITRLADRT
;
A
#
# COMPACT_ATOMS: atom_id res chain seq x y z
N MET A 1 -1.79 14.74 30.17
CA MET A 1 -1.26 16.11 30.00
C MET A 1 -1.88 16.70 28.75
N ALA A 2 -2.01 18.04 28.69
CA ALA A 2 -2.45 18.68 27.46
C ALA A 2 -1.29 18.62 26.45
N GLU A 3 -1.57 18.11 25.26
CA GLU A 3 -0.65 18.06 24.14
C GLU A 3 -0.46 19.48 23.59
N LEU A 4 0.78 19.99 23.57
CA LEU A 4 1.08 21.30 22.99
C LEU A 4 1.50 21.10 21.53
N LEU A 5 0.96 21.94 20.65
CA LEU A 5 1.36 21.98 19.25
C LEU A 5 2.17 23.26 19.00
N GLY A 6 3.24 23.14 18.21
CA GLY A 6 4.04 24.27 17.81
C GLY A 6 4.55 24.18 16.38
N ARG A 7 5.05 25.29 15.85
CA ARG A 7 5.64 25.39 14.50
C ARG A 7 7.13 25.64 14.60
N VAL A 8 7.92 24.84 13.90
CA VAL A 8 9.39 24.98 13.91
C VAL A 8 9.80 26.21 13.10
N LEU A 9 10.52 27.12 13.74
CA LEU A 9 11.06 28.34 13.12
C LEU A 9 12.51 28.14 12.68
N SER A 10 13.30 27.44 13.48
CA SER A 10 14.68 27.07 13.16
C SER A 10 15.10 25.82 13.93
N VAL A 11 16.10 25.13 13.42
CA VAL A 11 16.75 23.99 14.08
C VAL A 11 18.25 24.22 14.06
N ASP A 12 18.92 24.03 15.19
CA ASP A 12 20.36 24.20 15.33
C ASP A 12 20.94 23.04 16.15
N THR A 13 22.11 22.55 15.74
CA THR A 13 22.90 21.59 16.51
C THR A 13 24.06 22.33 17.18
N ARG A 14 24.02 22.44 18.52
CA ARG A 14 25.08 23.07 19.31
C ARG A 14 25.67 22.09 20.31
N ASN A 15 26.95 22.21 20.62
CA ASN A 15 27.51 21.48 21.75
C ASN A 15 26.82 21.92 23.03
N ALA A 16 26.50 20.94 23.90
CA ALA A 16 26.12 21.20 25.28
C ALA A 16 27.20 22.10 25.92
N ALA A 17 26.78 23.25 26.43
CA ALA A 17 27.68 24.27 26.91
C ALA A 17 26.97 25.18 27.91
N GLU A 18 27.73 25.75 28.82
CA GLU A 18 27.23 26.74 29.77
C GLU A 18 28.21 27.89 29.98
N ASN A 19 27.68 29.03 30.43
CA ASN A 19 28.50 30.22 30.64
C ASN A 19 28.95 30.35 32.09
N THR A 20 30.14 30.90 32.31
CA THR A 20 30.63 31.24 33.65
C THR A 20 29.81 32.38 34.26
N VAL A 21 29.44 32.27 35.54
CA VAL A 21 28.63 33.30 36.24
C VAL A 21 29.48 34.50 36.66
N SER A 22 30.78 34.29 36.90
CA SER A 22 31.68 35.31 37.42
C SER A 22 33.11 35.11 36.92
N ASP A 23 33.93 36.16 36.99
CA ASP A 23 35.36 36.09 36.70
C ASP A 23 36.06 35.01 37.57
N ALA A 24 36.74 34.09 36.92
CA ALA A 24 37.56 33.06 37.55
C ALA A 24 39.04 33.35 37.31
N ALA A 25 39.77 33.69 38.38
CA ALA A 25 41.19 34.02 38.29
C ALA A 25 42.08 32.79 37.97
N VAL A 26 43.29 33.05 37.45
CA VAL A 26 44.35 32.03 37.37
C VAL A 26 44.56 31.40 38.74
N GLY A 27 44.62 30.07 38.79
CA GLY A 27 44.74 29.31 40.03
C GLY A 27 43.42 28.97 40.72
N ALA A 28 42.27 29.40 40.19
CA ALA A 28 40.97 28.94 40.70
C ALA A 28 40.81 27.43 40.48
N SER A 29 40.31 26.72 41.49
CA SER A 29 40.02 25.29 41.45
C SER A 29 38.52 24.96 41.38
N VAL A 30 37.67 25.98 41.47
CA VAL A 30 36.21 25.87 41.36
C VAL A 30 35.75 26.90 40.35
N LEU A 31 34.90 26.49 39.42
CA LEU A 31 34.30 27.34 38.40
C LEU A 31 32.79 27.42 38.64
N TYR A 32 32.22 28.62 38.65
CA TYR A 32 30.78 28.84 38.77
C TYR A 32 30.18 29.00 37.38
N VAL A 33 29.16 28.21 37.04
CA VAL A 33 28.46 28.20 35.75
C VAL A 33 26.97 28.48 35.97
N ASN A 34 26.22 28.85 34.93
CA ASN A 34 24.79 29.17 35.09
C ASN A 34 23.94 27.94 35.44
N ASP A 35 24.31 26.78 34.89
CA ASP A 35 23.71 25.48 35.17
C ASP A 35 24.80 24.40 35.08
N ALA A 36 24.96 23.57 36.11
CA ALA A 36 25.94 22.49 36.07
C ALA A 36 25.42 21.20 35.40
N ALA A 37 24.14 21.12 35.04
CA ALA A 37 23.50 19.92 34.48
C ALA A 37 24.15 19.38 33.21
N PRO A 38 24.62 20.19 32.24
CA PRO A 38 25.32 19.67 31.06
C PRO A 38 26.61 18.91 31.37
N PHE A 39 27.20 19.16 32.55
CA PHE A 39 28.41 18.50 33.03
C PHE A 39 28.13 17.33 33.98
N ALA A 40 26.84 16.98 34.18
CA ALA A 40 26.44 15.84 34.98
C ALA A 40 27.01 14.54 34.40
N GLY A 41 27.56 13.69 35.26
CA GLY A 41 28.21 12.43 34.83
C GLY A 41 29.50 12.08 35.58
N GLY A 42 29.93 12.89 36.54
CA GLY A 42 31.14 12.67 37.34
C GLY A 42 32.28 13.57 36.88
N SER A 43 33.45 12.98 36.59
CA SER A 43 34.61 13.71 36.08
C SER A 43 34.57 13.80 34.55
N GLY A 44 35.03 14.90 33.98
CA GLY A 44 35.08 15.11 32.53
C GLY A 44 36.05 16.21 32.13
N ALA A 45 35.83 16.78 30.95
CA ALA A 45 36.52 17.98 30.50
C ALA A 45 35.53 18.95 29.83
N PHE A 46 35.93 20.21 29.73
CA PHE A 46 35.23 21.23 28.95
C PHE A 46 36.22 22.09 28.17
N LEU A 47 35.77 22.73 27.10
CA LEU A 47 36.52 23.67 26.28
C LEU A 47 36.10 25.10 26.59
N VAL A 48 37.07 26.00 26.73
CA VAL A 48 36.88 27.45 26.69
C VAL A 48 37.89 28.03 25.72
N ASP A 49 37.42 28.73 24.68
CA ASP A 49 38.27 29.30 23.62
C ASP A 49 39.29 28.30 23.04
N GLY A 50 38.87 27.03 22.89
CA GLY A 50 39.70 25.94 22.37
C GLY A 50 40.68 25.33 23.37
N THR A 51 40.73 25.80 24.61
CA THR A 51 41.55 25.21 25.69
C THR A 51 40.72 24.22 26.50
N ALA A 52 41.21 22.99 26.65
CA ALA A 52 40.54 21.96 27.44
C ALA A 52 40.93 22.04 28.92
N TYR A 53 39.92 22.04 29.79
CA TYR A 53 40.05 21.99 31.24
C TYR A 53 39.37 20.74 31.77
N ALA A 54 40.07 19.95 32.58
CA ALA A 54 39.49 18.77 33.22
C ALA A 54 38.83 19.15 34.55
N TYR A 55 37.70 18.52 34.84
CA TYR A 55 36.97 18.66 36.11
C TYR A 55 36.73 17.29 36.75
N VAL A 56 36.66 17.27 38.08
CA VAL A 56 36.50 16.08 38.92
C VAL A 56 35.03 15.80 39.19
N SER A 57 34.23 16.85 39.40
CA SER A 57 32.80 16.74 39.70
C SER A 57 32.06 18.02 39.33
N ALA A 58 30.77 17.87 38.99
CA ALA A 58 29.80 18.95 38.87
C ALA A 58 28.84 18.90 40.06
N ASP A 59 28.63 20.04 40.72
CA ASP A 59 27.65 20.22 41.80
C ASP A 59 26.41 20.91 41.23
N LEU A 60 25.31 20.14 41.11
CA LEU A 60 24.05 20.60 40.51
C LEU A 60 23.22 21.49 41.44
N ASP A 61 23.51 21.49 42.74
CA ASP A 61 22.79 22.34 43.70
C ASP A 61 23.45 23.72 43.81
N ALA A 62 24.77 23.79 43.56
CA ALA A 62 25.56 25.00 43.66
C ALA A 62 25.98 25.60 42.29
N ASP A 63 25.67 24.91 41.19
CA ASP A 63 26.09 25.24 39.83
C ASP A 63 27.60 25.48 39.70
N THR A 64 28.39 24.55 40.25
CA THR A 64 29.86 24.62 40.21
C THR A 64 30.54 23.39 39.64
N LEU A 65 31.71 23.61 39.02
CA LEU A 65 32.61 22.57 38.56
C LEU A 65 33.89 22.58 39.41
N LEU A 66 34.21 21.46 40.04
CA LEU A 66 35.49 21.26 40.74
C LEU A 66 36.56 20.85 39.73
N LEU A 67 37.55 21.70 39.49
CA LEU A 67 38.59 21.46 38.48
C LEU A 67 39.63 20.44 38.95
N ALA A 68 40.08 19.57 38.05
CA ALA A 68 41.13 18.58 38.32
C ALA A 68 42.52 19.21 38.42
N SER A 69 42.68 20.40 37.85
CA SER A 69 43.86 21.26 38.04
C SER A 69 43.41 22.71 38.03
N PRO A 70 44.07 23.60 38.79
CA PRO A 70 43.71 25.01 38.78
C PRO A 70 43.77 25.65 37.39
N LEU A 71 42.92 26.63 37.13
CA LEU A 71 42.92 27.38 35.86
C LEU A 71 44.31 27.95 35.55
N THR A 72 44.79 27.71 34.33
CA THR A 72 46.06 28.24 33.82
C THR A 72 45.91 29.64 33.21
N THR A 73 44.68 30.02 32.86
CA THR A 73 44.31 31.33 32.30
C THR A 73 43.06 31.81 33.04
N ALA A 74 42.95 33.11 33.30
CA ALA A 74 41.74 33.66 33.89
C ALA A 74 40.59 33.59 32.87
N LEU A 75 39.40 33.22 33.33
CA LEU A 75 38.18 33.19 32.52
C LEU A 75 37.29 34.36 32.97
N PRO A 76 36.91 35.30 32.08
CA PRO A 76 35.93 36.32 32.44
C PRO A 76 34.55 35.70 32.71
N ALA A 77 33.66 36.43 33.36
CA ALA A 77 32.22 36.12 33.35
C ALA A 77 31.70 35.99 31.91
N ASP A 78 30.65 35.20 31.72
CA ASP A 78 30.05 34.86 30.44
C ASP A 78 30.98 34.10 29.47
N SER A 79 32.07 33.50 29.96
CA SER A 79 32.90 32.60 29.15
C SER A 79 32.15 31.32 28.86
N ARG A 80 32.03 30.94 27.58
CA ARG A 80 31.34 29.71 27.17
C ARG A 80 32.21 28.48 27.43
N CYS A 81 31.71 27.57 28.27
CA CYS A 81 32.29 26.28 28.62
C CYS A 81 31.56 25.16 27.88
N GLU A 82 32.15 24.61 26.82
CA GLU A 82 31.55 23.51 26.05
C GLU A 82 31.96 22.14 26.60
N VAL A 83 31.03 21.21 26.76
CA VAL A 83 31.31 19.84 27.21
C VAL A 83 32.30 19.15 26.26
N PHE A 84 33.32 18.47 26.82
CA PHE A 84 34.34 17.75 26.06
C PHE A 84 34.54 16.30 26.55
N PRO A 85 34.55 15.28 25.66
CA PRO A 85 34.36 15.34 24.20
C PRO A 85 33.02 16.00 23.77
N PRO A 86 32.94 16.58 22.56
CA PRO A 86 31.74 17.29 22.12
C PRO A 86 30.48 16.43 22.26
N SER A 87 29.48 16.97 22.95
CA SER A 87 28.15 16.37 23.10
C SER A 87 27.13 17.25 22.38
N PRO A 88 26.93 17.09 21.06
CA PRO A 88 26.01 17.91 20.31
C PRO A 88 24.57 17.62 20.71
N GLU A 89 23.83 18.67 21.02
CA GLU A 89 22.39 18.65 21.25
C GLU A 89 21.69 19.39 20.11
N LYS A 90 20.55 18.84 19.68
CA LYS A 90 19.73 19.47 18.66
C LYS A 90 18.55 20.17 19.32
N LEU A 91 18.42 21.45 19.03
CA LEU A 91 17.38 22.31 19.55
C LEU A 91 16.59 22.92 18.40
N ALA A 92 15.28 23.02 18.60
CA ALA A 92 14.38 23.69 17.68
C ALA A 92 13.83 24.95 18.36
N THR A 93 13.86 26.09 17.68
CA THR A 93 13.05 27.25 18.08
C THR A 93 11.65 27.03 17.56
N VAL A 94 10.66 26.96 18.45
CA VAL A 94 9.28 26.60 18.12
C VAL A 94 8.32 27.68 18.59
N GLU A 95 7.41 28.12 17.70
CA GLU A 95 6.29 28.99 18.06
C GLU A 95 5.14 28.14 18.63
N VAL A 96 4.81 28.32 19.91
CA VAL A 96 3.78 27.52 20.60
C VAL A 96 2.45 28.27 20.59
N GLY A 97 1.38 27.60 20.15
CA GLY A 97 0.02 28.17 20.25
C GLY A 97 -0.30 29.34 19.31
N GLY A 98 0.57 29.69 18.35
CA GLY A 98 0.30 30.70 17.31
C GLY A 98 0.21 32.15 17.80
N GLY A 99 0.77 32.43 18.99
CA GLY A 99 0.78 33.75 19.61
C GLY A 99 1.99 34.62 19.27
N GLY A 100 2.89 34.16 18.39
CA GLY A 100 4.14 34.84 18.06
C GLY A 100 5.27 34.66 19.08
N GLU A 101 5.00 34.04 20.23
CA GLU A 101 6.04 33.69 21.20
C GLU A 101 6.76 32.40 20.79
N SER A 102 8.08 32.45 20.72
CA SER A 102 8.93 31.31 20.41
C SER A 102 9.70 30.84 21.64
N THR A 103 9.92 29.54 21.74
CA THR A 103 10.72 28.92 22.80
C THR A 103 11.67 27.88 22.22
N GLU A 104 12.81 27.62 22.87
CA GLU A 104 13.71 26.55 22.49
C GLU A 104 13.18 25.21 23.04
N VAL A 105 13.16 24.19 22.19
CA VAL A 105 12.65 22.85 22.49
C VAL A 105 13.69 21.81 22.11
N LEU A 106 13.95 20.86 22.99
CA LEU A 106 14.89 19.77 22.73
C LEU A 106 14.35 18.83 21.64
N VAL A 107 15.18 18.50 20.67
CA VAL A 107 14.90 17.49 19.64
C VAL A 107 15.52 16.16 20.06
N PRO A 108 14.71 15.15 20.45
CA PRO A 108 15.23 13.84 20.78
C PRO A 108 16.00 13.21 19.62
N HIS A 109 16.97 12.37 19.96
CA HIS A 109 17.80 11.68 18.98
C HIS A 109 16.99 10.94 17.89
N ALA A 110 15.82 10.38 18.25
CA ALA A 110 14.94 9.69 17.31
C ALA A 110 14.34 10.60 16.22
N LEU A 111 14.32 11.92 16.41
CA LEU A 111 13.75 12.90 15.49
C LEU A 111 14.82 13.74 14.77
N VAL A 112 16.11 13.53 15.08
CA VAL A 112 17.23 14.32 14.53
C VAL A 112 17.26 14.31 13.00
N GLU A 113 17.00 13.16 12.38
CA GLU A 113 16.97 13.00 10.91
C GLU A 113 15.73 13.62 10.27
N LEU A 114 14.65 13.84 11.04
CA LEU A 114 13.41 14.44 10.55
C LEU A 114 13.43 15.97 10.63
N LEU A 115 14.33 16.54 11.43
CA LEU A 115 14.50 17.97 11.64
C LEU A 115 15.93 18.37 11.28
N PRO A 116 16.24 18.57 9.99
CA PRO A 116 17.56 19.05 9.57
C PRO A 116 17.80 20.49 10.05
N ASP A 117 19.05 20.83 10.29
CA ASP A 117 19.45 22.16 10.77
C ASP A 117 19.11 23.24 9.72
N GLY A 118 18.74 24.44 10.19
CA GLY A 118 18.45 25.59 9.35
C GLY A 118 17.20 26.38 9.78
N ILE A 119 17.06 27.58 9.22
CA ILE A 119 15.89 28.45 9.41
C ILE A 119 14.78 28.00 8.45
N ARG A 120 13.54 27.96 8.93
CA ARG A 120 12.36 27.61 8.15
C ARG A 120 11.76 28.84 7.49
N ASP A 121 11.42 28.73 6.20
CA ASP A 121 10.53 29.69 5.57
C ASP A 121 9.16 29.60 6.25
N PRO A 122 8.42 30.71 6.47
CA PRO A 122 7.08 30.68 7.03
C PRO A 122 6.11 29.69 6.39
N LEU A 123 6.32 29.34 5.11
CA LEU A 123 5.51 28.38 4.37
C LEU A 123 5.96 26.91 4.55
N ASP A 124 7.20 26.69 4.98
CA ASP A 124 7.83 25.38 5.09
C ASP A 124 7.99 24.89 6.55
N GLN A 125 7.35 25.58 7.52
CA GLN A 125 7.45 25.24 8.93
C GLN A 125 6.77 23.90 9.23
N GLU A 126 7.53 22.93 9.75
CA GLU A 126 6.99 21.68 10.28
C GLU A 126 6.12 21.97 11.50
N THR A 127 4.98 21.28 11.62
CA THR A 127 4.22 21.27 12.89
C THR A 127 4.74 20.15 13.77
N VAL A 128 4.95 20.41 15.05
CA VAL A 128 5.48 19.46 16.01
C VAL A 128 4.59 19.35 17.23
N THR A 129 4.65 18.17 17.87
CA THR A 129 4.04 17.93 19.17
C THR A 129 5.09 18.11 20.26
N ILE A 130 4.74 18.82 21.33
CA ILE A 130 5.64 19.21 22.41
C ILE A 130 5.07 18.72 23.74
N GLU A 131 5.94 18.16 24.58
CA GLU A 131 5.65 17.77 25.96
C GLU A 131 6.70 18.33 26.92
N THR A 132 6.34 18.47 28.20
CA THR A 132 7.29 18.81 29.26
C THR A 132 7.99 17.55 29.75
N GLY A 133 9.32 17.50 29.64
CA GLY A 133 10.15 16.40 30.14
C GLY A 133 11.17 16.92 31.14
N GLY A 134 10.88 16.73 32.44
CA GLY A 134 11.66 17.37 33.51
C GLY A 134 11.47 18.88 33.46
N ASP A 135 12.58 19.63 33.41
CA ASP A 135 12.59 21.09 33.35
C ASP A 135 12.66 21.66 31.91
N ALA A 136 12.66 20.78 30.90
CA ALA A 136 12.75 21.16 29.49
C ALA A 136 11.48 20.82 28.70
N LEU A 137 11.26 21.55 27.60
CA LEU A 137 10.30 21.17 26.57
C LEU A 137 10.97 20.24 25.56
N ILE A 138 10.26 19.17 25.17
CA ILE A 138 10.78 18.13 24.28
C ILE A 138 9.81 17.90 23.13
N ILE A 139 10.32 17.80 21.90
CA ILE A 139 9.53 17.39 20.73
C ILE A 139 9.27 15.89 20.78
N THR A 140 8.00 15.47 20.72
CA THR A 140 7.63 14.05 20.73
C THR A 140 7.23 13.50 19.37
N ASP A 141 6.81 14.36 18.44
CA ASP A 141 6.34 13.96 17.10
C ASP A 141 6.46 15.13 16.10
N VAL A 142 6.61 14.82 14.81
CA VAL A 142 6.65 15.78 13.70
C VAL A 142 5.43 15.54 12.79
N ARG A 143 4.41 16.39 12.94
CA ARG A 143 3.13 16.30 12.25
C ARG A 143 3.10 17.17 11.01
N GLY A 144 3.63 16.64 9.92
CA GLY A 144 3.62 17.30 8.62
C GLY A 144 5.01 17.77 8.25
N MET A 145 5.67 17.00 7.39
CA MET A 145 6.73 17.56 6.57
C MET A 145 6.11 18.63 5.65
N PRO A 146 6.80 19.75 5.38
CA PRO A 146 6.35 20.68 4.37
C PRO A 146 6.12 19.91 3.07
N LEU A 147 4.88 19.92 2.59
CA LEU A 147 4.61 19.62 1.19
C LEU A 147 5.37 20.68 0.41
N ALA A 148 6.55 20.35 -0.12
CA ALA A 148 7.37 21.26 -0.91
C ALA A 148 6.50 22.14 -1.81
N GLN A 149 6.36 23.43 -1.46
CA GLN A 149 5.31 24.30 -1.99
C GLN A 149 5.72 24.91 -3.34
N GLY A 150 5.97 24.03 -4.30
CA GLY A 150 5.85 24.26 -5.75
C GLY A 150 4.98 23.19 -6.42
N VAL A 151 4.57 22.17 -5.67
CA VAL A 151 3.54 21.23 -6.08
C VAL A 151 2.29 21.57 -5.30
N VAL A 152 1.41 22.33 -5.94
CA VAL A 152 -0.01 22.24 -5.62
C VAL A 152 -0.32 20.75 -5.72
N ALA A 153 -0.44 20.03 -4.60
CA ALA A 153 -1.04 18.71 -4.57
C ALA A 153 -2.56 18.84 -4.78
N GLN A 154 -2.96 19.56 -5.84
CA GLN A 154 -3.77 18.87 -6.82
C GLN A 154 -2.98 17.60 -7.06
N TRP A 155 -3.52 16.47 -6.62
CA TRP A 155 -3.17 15.22 -7.25
C TRP A 155 -3.58 15.33 -8.74
N ARG A 156 -2.86 16.14 -9.53
CA ARG A 156 -2.39 15.72 -10.84
C ARG A 156 -1.42 14.59 -10.55
N LEU A 157 -1.96 13.49 -10.04
CA LEU A 157 -1.47 12.20 -10.46
C LEU A 157 -1.44 12.34 -11.97
N ASP A 158 -0.25 12.23 -12.54
CA ASP A 158 -0.13 11.91 -13.94
C ASP A 158 -1.21 10.86 -14.22
N PRO A 159 -2.15 11.06 -15.16
CA PRO A 159 -3.23 10.09 -15.41
C PRO A 159 -2.68 8.67 -15.62
N GLN A 160 -1.38 8.53 -15.95
CA GLN A 160 -0.69 7.24 -16.00
C GLN A 160 -0.27 6.66 -14.63
N LEU A 161 -0.05 7.47 -13.60
CA LEU A 161 0.31 7.05 -12.23
C LEU A 161 -0.89 6.90 -11.27
N VAL A 162 -2.08 7.46 -11.58
CA VAL A 162 -3.33 7.20 -10.81
C VAL A 162 -3.65 5.70 -10.76
N ALA A 163 -3.21 4.94 -11.75
CA ALA A 163 -3.55 3.53 -11.91
C ALA A 163 -2.98 2.59 -10.82
N LEU A 164 -2.03 3.05 -9.99
CA LEU A 164 -1.31 2.14 -9.08
C LEU A 164 -1.85 2.08 -7.64
N ILE A 165 -2.60 3.09 -7.18
CA ILE A 165 -3.20 3.06 -5.83
C ILE A 165 -4.64 2.60 -5.95
N THR A 166 -4.89 1.30 -5.73
CA THR A 166 -6.25 0.77 -5.60
C THR A 166 -6.74 1.02 -4.17
N MET A 167 -7.66 1.97 -4.01
CA MET A 167 -8.32 2.21 -2.74
C MET A 167 -9.27 1.05 -2.41
N ARG A 168 -9.30 0.63 -1.14
CA ARG A 168 -10.18 -0.44 -0.65
C ARG A 168 -11.39 0.16 0.07
N PHE A 169 -12.57 -0.34 -0.26
CA PHE A 169 -13.85 0.02 0.35
C PHE A 169 -14.55 -1.26 0.83
N ASP A 170 -15.45 -1.12 1.79
CA ASP A 170 -16.21 -2.24 2.32
C ASP A 170 -17.26 -2.73 1.31
N ASP A 171 -17.93 -1.79 0.64
CA ASP A 171 -19.00 -2.01 -0.31
C ASP A 171 -19.11 -0.87 -1.36
N ALA A 172 -20.04 -1.00 -2.29
CA ALA A 172 -20.25 0.03 -3.31
C ALA A 172 -20.75 1.37 -2.73
N ALA A 173 -21.54 1.34 -1.65
CA ALA A 173 -22.12 2.54 -1.05
C ALA A 173 -21.05 3.41 -0.37
N SER A 174 -20.14 2.80 0.39
CA SER A 174 -19.00 3.45 1.03
C SER A 174 -18.04 4.04 -0.01
N ARG A 175 -17.79 3.33 -1.10
CA ARG A 175 -17.05 3.87 -2.26
C ARG A 175 -17.72 5.11 -2.83
N ASP A 176 -19.01 5.03 -3.17
CA ASP A 176 -19.72 6.12 -3.85
C ASP A 176 -19.91 7.35 -2.94
N ALA A 177 -20.00 7.15 -1.62
CA ALA A 177 -20.01 8.23 -0.64
C ALA A 177 -18.66 8.97 -0.53
N LEU A 178 -17.55 8.25 -0.57
CA LEU A 178 -16.20 8.82 -0.48
C LEU A 178 -15.69 9.36 -1.83
N ILE A 179 -16.20 8.84 -2.94
CA ILE A 179 -15.83 9.26 -4.30
C ILE A 179 -17.10 9.72 -5.05
N PRO A 180 -17.65 10.92 -4.73
CA PRO A 180 -18.88 11.39 -5.35
C PRO A 180 -18.72 11.79 -6.83
N VAL A 181 -17.49 12.05 -7.28
CA VAL A 181 -17.17 12.42 -8.66
C VAL A 181 -15.94 11.63 -9.14
N PRO A 182 -16.11 10.33 -9.46
CA PRO A 182 -15.00 9.50 -9.91
C PRO A 182 -14.50 9.94 -11.29
N LEU A 183 -13.19 9.83 -11.50
CA LEU A 183 -12.55 10.09 -12.79
C LEU A 183 -12.45 8.79 -13.60
N GLU A 184 -12.55 8.88 -14.92
CA GLU A 184 -12.35 7.73 -15.81
C GLU A 184 -10.98 7.09 -15.56
N GLY A 185 -10.94 5.76 -15.45
CA GLY A 185 -9.74 4.98 -15.13
C GLY A 185 -9.44 4.83 -13.64
N MET A 186 -10.12 5.57 -12.75
CA MET A 186 -9.96 5.40 -11.30
C MET A 186 -10.30 3.96 -10.89
N SER A 187 -9.50 3.35 -10.02
CA SER A 187 -9.71 1.97 -9.55
C SER A 187 -10.12 1.91 -8.07
N ALA A 188 -10.95 0.93 -7.74
CA ALA A 188 -11.44 0.67 -6.39
C ALA A 188 -11.60 -0.83 -6.16
N TYR A 189 -11.21 -1.33 -5.00
CA TYR A 189 -11.46 -2.70 -4.57
C TYR A 189 -12.62 -2.72 -3.56
N LEU A 190 -13.60 -3.60 -3.77
CA LEU A 190 -14.73 -3.76 -2.86
C LEU A 190 -14.60 -5.09 -2.10
N ALA A 191 -14.60 -5.02 -0.76
CA ALA A 191 -14.38 -6.19 0.09
C ALA A 191 -15.56 -7.18 0.10
N ASP A 192 -16.79 -6.68 0.00
CA ASP A 192 -18.03 -7.47 -0.05
C ASP A 192 -18.10 -8.42 -1.26
N THR A 193 -17.66 -7.95 -2.43
CA THR A 193 -17.64 -8.70 -3.68
C THR A 193 -16.29 -9.37 -3.96
N GLY A 194 -15.23 -8.89 -3.32
CA GLY A 194 -13.85 -9.33 -3.57
C GLY A 194 -13.32 -8.92 -4.95
N LEU A 195 -13.95 -7.94 -5.60
CA LEU A 195 -13.64 -7.54 -6.98
C LEU A 195 -12.98 -6.15 -7.03
N GLN A 196 -12.08 -6.00 -8.01
CA GLN A 196 -11.54 -4.70 -8.40
C GLN A 196 -12.41 -4.10 -9.51
N TYR A 197 -12.80 -2.85 -9.32
CA TYR A 197 -13.57 -2.04 -10.27
C TYR A 197 -12.68 -0.93 -10.83
N ALA A 198 -12.97 -0.50 -12.06
CA ALA A 198 -12.52 0.77 -12.58
C ALA A 198 -13.70 1.59 -13.09
N TYR A 199 -13.65 2.90 -12.90
CA TYR A 199 -14.69 3.81 -13.38
C TYR A 199 -14.51 4.06 -14.89
N SER A 200 -15.54 3.78 -15.69
CA SER A 200 -15.49 3.92 -17.15
C SER A 200 -16.12 5.22 -17.67
N GLY A 201 -16.07 6.30 -16.88
CA GLY A 201 -16.67 7.59 -17.22
C GLY A 201 -18.16 7.74 -16.91
N GLY A 202 -18.89 6.64 -16.66
CA GLY A 202 -20.32 6.69 -16.27
C GLY A 202 -20.76 5.64 -15.25
N GLN A 203 -19.94 4.63 -14.99
CA GLN A 203 -20.22 3.56 -14.04
C GLN A 203 -18.92 2.87 -13.62
N TRP A 204 -18.94 2.28 -12.42
CA TRP A 204 -17.89 1.38 -11.98
C TRP A 204 -18.07 0.00 -12.60
N VAL A 205 -17.03 -0.50 -13.26
CA VAL A 205 -17.07 -1.79 -13.96
C VAL A 205 -15.96 -2.70 -13.42
N PRO A 206 -16.24 -3.97 -13.09
CA PRO A 206 -15.21 -4.89 -12.63
C PRO A 206 -14.14 -5.11 -13.72
N GLN A 207 -12.86 -5.11 -13.31
CA GLN A 207 -11.69 -5.26 -14.20
C GLN A 207 -11.28 -6.72 -14.39
N LEU A 208 -11.21 -7.46 -13.28
CA LEU A 208 -10.94 -8.89 -13.25
C LEU A 208 -12.05 -9.57 -12.45
N VAL A 209 -12.76 -10.49 -13.09
CA VAL A 209 -13.77 -11.33 -12.44
C VAL A 209 -13.29 -12.77 -12.43
N TYR A 210 -13.27 -13.36 -11.24
CA TYR A 210 -12.99 -14.78 -11.04
C TYR A 210 -14.27 -15.50 -10.62
N VAL A 211 -14.69 -16.49 -11.41
CA VAL A 211 -15.87 -17.32 -11.10
C VAL A 211 -15.41 -18.75 -10.91
N LYS A 212 -15.46 -19.25 -9.68
CA LYS A 212 -15.26 -20.68 -9.38
C LYS A 212 -16.61 -21.37 -9.26
N LYS A 213 -16.73 -22.55 -9.88
CA LYS A 213 -17.95 -23.37 -9.77
C LYS A 213 -18.19 -23.79 -8.32
N ALA A 214 -19.39 -23.55 -7.80
CA ALA A 214 -19.72 -23.78 -6.39
C ALA A 214 -19.96 -25.26 -6.05
N ALA A 215 -20.57 -26.02 -6.96
CA ALA A 215 -20.86 -27.44 -6.79
C ALA A 215 -20.81 -28.19 -8.12
N ASN A 216 -20.60 -29.51 -8.04
CA ASN A 216 -20.65 -30.41 -9.19
C ASN A 216 -22.05 -30.39 -9.82
N THR A 217 -22.11 -30.53 -11.14
CA THR A 217 -23.36 -30.70 -11.90
C THR A 217 -23.20 -31.84 -12.88
N SER A 218 -24.22 -32.69 -12.99
CA SER A 218 -24.16 -33.91 -13.80
C SER A 218 -25.33 -33.98 -14.78
N VAL A 219 -25.07 -34.49 -15.99
CA VAL A 219 -26.08 -34.76 -17.02
C VAL A 219 -25.94 -36.22 -17.44
N ALA A 220 -27.06 -36.95 -17.45
CA ALA A 220 -27.13 -38.33 -17.94
C ALA A 220 -28.24 -38.45 -18.99
N SER A 221 -28.01 -39.30 -19.98
CA SER A 221 -28.94 -39.65 -21.06
C SER A 221 -29.52 -38.44 -21.81
N SER A 222 -28.73 -37.37 -21.97
CA SER A 222 -29.17 -36.15 -22.66
C SER A 222 -28.04 -35.48 -23.43
N THR A 223 -28.34 -35.15 -24.68
CA THR A 223 -27.49 -34.34 -25.55
C THR A 223 -27.99 -32.90 -25.68
N THR A 224 -29.02 -32.52 -24.91
CA THR A 224 -29.58 -31.17 -24.94
C THR A 224 -28.74 -30.25 -24.05
N LEU A 225 -28.16 -29.20 -24.65
CA LEU A 225 -27.36 -28.21 -23.91
C LEU A 225 -28.21 -27.54 -22.84
N ILE A 226 -27.75 -27.62 -21.59
CA ILE A 226 -28.32 -26.91 -20.44
C ILE A 226 -27.35 -25.84 -19.95
N ASP A 227 -27.90 -24.80 -19.34
CA ASP A 227 -27.11 -23.72 -18.76
C ASP A 227 -26.45 -24.18 -17.47
N ASP A 228 -25.15 -23.95 -17.33
CA ASP A 228 -24.44 -24.28 -16.10
C ASP A 228 -24.82 -23.27 -14.99
N PRO A 229 -25.33 -23.70 -13.83
CA PRO A 229 -25.84 -22.79 -12.81
C PRO A 229 -24.76 -21.99 -12.08
N HIS A 230 -23.47 -22.25 -12.34
CA HIS A 230 -22.36 -21.62 -11.62
C HIS A 230 -21.33 -20.95 -12.55
N LEU A 231 -21.22 -21.40 -13.80
CA LEU A 231 -20.22 -20.92 -14.76
C LEU A 231 -20.81 -19.85 -15.68
N PHE A 232 -21.09 -18.67 -15.10
CA PHE A 232 -21.60 -17.50 -15.82
C PHE A 232 -21.01 -16.20 -15.26
N VAL A 233 -21.11 -15.14 -16.06
CA VAL A 233 -20.81 -13.76 -15.66
C VAL A 233 -21.82 -12.81 -16.29
N ASP A 234 -22.25 -11.80 -15.54
CA ASP A 234 -23.04 -10.70 -16.06
C ASP A 234 -22.08 -9.62 -16.59
N LEU A 235 -22.13 -9.36 -17.90
CA LEU A 235 -21.24 -8.43 -18.62
C LEU A 235 -21.99 -7.16 -18.98
N VAL A 236 -21.31 -6.03 -18.90
CA VAL A 236 -21.75 -4.72 -19.43
C VAL A 236 -21.05 -4.43 -20.77
N PRO A 237 -21.48 -3.44 -21.57
CA PRO A 237 -20.86 -3.14 -22.85
C PRO A 237 -19.33 -2.95 -22.77
N GLY A 238 -18.60 -3.57 -23.71
CA GLY A 238 -17.13 -3.57 -23.74
C GLY A 238 -16.51 -4.77 -24.44
N THR A 239 -15.18 -4.80 -24.46
CA THR A 239 -14.38 -5.91 -24.99
C THR A 239 -13.78 -6.71 -23.84
N TYR A 240 -13.85 -8.04 -23.91
CA TYR A 240 -13.39 -8.93 -22.84
C TYR A 240 -12.62 -10.13 -23.41
N ARG A 241 -11.65 -10.58 -22.63
CA ARG A 241 -11.06 -11.92 -22.76
C ARG A 241 -11.63 -12.81 -21.67
N VAL A 242 -12.17 -13.96 -22.06
CA VAL A 242 -12.72 -14.97 -21.16
C VAL A 242 -11.91 -16.25 -21.29
N GLU A 243 -11.35 -16.69 -20.17
CA GLU A 243 -10.58 -17.94 -20.08
C GLU A 243 -11.36 -18.93 -19.21
N LEU A 244 -11.76 -20.05 -19.79
CA LEU A 244 -12.46 -21.13 -19.13
C LEU A 244 -11.51 -22.30 -18.89
N PHE A 245 -11.56 -22.87 -17.69
CA PHE A 245 -10.96 -24.16 -17.37
C PHE A 245 -12.03 -25.07 -16.79
N VAL A 246 -12.35 -26.15 -17.48
CA VAL A 246 -13.34 -27.14 -17.05
C VAL A 246 -12.63 -28.42 -16.67
N HIS A 247 -13.00 -28.96 -15.52
CA HIS A 247 -12.61 -30.30 -15.06
C HIS A 247 -13.85 -31.20 -15.08
N GLY A 248 -13.80 -32.28 -15.86
CA GLY A 248 -14.95 -33.15 -16.08
C GLY A 248 -14.65 -34.64 -15.87
N THR A 249 -15.70 -35.41 -15.63
CA THR A 249 -15.66 -36.89 -15.60
C THR A 249 -16.83 -37.45 -16.43
N GLY A 250 -16.69 -38.64 -17.00
CA GLY A 250 -17.70 -39.26 -17.86
C GLY A 250 -17.51 -40.77 -18.05
N ALA A 251 -18.27 -41.39 -18.96
CA ALA A 251 -18.12 -42.80 -19.33
C ALA A 251 -17.09 -43.02 -20.44
N ASN A 252 -16.57 -44.27 -20.54
CA ASN A 252 -15.40 -44.62 -21.37
C ASN A 252 -15.68 -44.67 -22.89
N SER A 253 -16.91 -44.40 -23.33
CA SER A 253 -17.28 -44.58 -24.74
C SER A 253 -18.66 -44.00 -25.08
N GLY A 254 -18.96 -42.77 -24.69
CA GLY A 254 -20.20 -42.12 -25.14
C GLY A 254 -20.54 -40.82 -24.40
N GLY A 255 -20.37 -40.83 -23.08
CA GLY A 255 -20.64 -39.69 -22.20
C GLY A 255 -19.57 -38.57 -22.25
N ASP A 256 -18.91 -38.34 -23.39
CA ASP A 256 -18.06 -37.17 -23.61
C ASP A 256 -18.83 -35.88 -23.30
N ILE A 257 -18.14 -34.76 -23.16
CA ILE A 257 -18.80 -33.46 -22.94
C ILE A 257 -18.86 -32.66 -24.24
N LYS A 258 -19.98 -31.98 -24.48
CA LYS A 258 -20.02 -30.88 -25.46
C LYS A 258 -20.41 -29.58 -24.78
N ALA A 259 -19.75 -28.50 -25.17
CA ALA A 259 -19.96 -27.17 -24.60
C ALA A 259 -20.19 -26.10 -25.67
N ALA A 260 -21.05 -25.15 -25.35
CA ALA A 260 -21.32 -23.94 -26.11
C ALA A 260 -21.53 -22.78 -25.14
N TRP A 261 -21.68 -21.56 -25.66
CA TRP A 261 -21.98 -20.39 -24.85
C TRP A 261 -23.28 -19.75 -25.27
N SER A 262 -23.98 -19.18 -24.29
CA SER A 262 -25.12 -18.28 -24.52
C SER A 262 -24.84 -16.89 -23.99
N TYR A 263 -25.46 -15.91 -24.62
CA TYR A 263 -25.50 -14.54 -24.15
C TYR A 263 -26.92 -14.00 -24.10
N SER A 264 -27.36 -13.52 -22.94
CA SER A 264 -28.74 -13.00 -22.78
C SER A 264 -28.90 -11.53 -23.19
N GLY A 265 -27.80 -10.79 -23.39
CA GLY A 265 -27.82 -9.38 -23.78
C GLY A 265 -28.12 -9.13 -25.27
N GLY A 266 -28.51 -10.16 -26.02
CA GLY A 266 -28.74 -10.08 -27.47
C GLY A 266 -27.52 -10.52 -28.28
N ALA A 267 -27.25 -9.85 -29.39
CA ALA A 267 -26.17 -10.24 -30.30
C ALA A 267 -24.79 -9.89 -29.73
N ILE A 268 -23.88 -10.87 -29.71
CA ILE A 268 -22.45 -10.63 -29.54
C ILE A 268 -21.93 -10.02 -30.85
N VAL A 269 -21.22 -8.89 -30.76
CA VAL A 269 -20.73 -8.16 -31.93
C VAL A 269 -19.62 -8.95 -32.65
N THR A 270 -18.70 -9.52 -31.87
CA THR A 270 -17.66 -10.44 -32.32
C THR A 270 -17.39 -11.46 -31.20
N GLY A 271 -17.24 -12.74 -31.57
CA GLY A 271 -17.02 -13.82 -30.61
C GLY A 271 -16.26 -14.96 -31.26
N ASN A 272 -14.93 -14.95 -31.12
CA ASN A 272 -14.07 -16.06 -31.52
C ASN A 272 -13.64 -16.82 -30.27
N ARG A 273 -13.75 -18.14 -30.34
CA ARG A 273 -13.35 -19.05 -29.26
C ARG A 273 -12.27 -19.99 -29.77
N THR A 274 -11.17 -20.08 -29.02
CA THR A 274 -10.18 -21.15 -29.16
C THR A 274 -10.54 -22.28 -28.20
N ALA A 275 -10.77 -23.47 -28.73
CA ALA A 275 -11.10 -24.68 -27.98
C ALA A 275 -9.90 -25.62 -27.89
N ARG A 276 -9.50 -25.99 -26.66
CA ARG A 276 -8.37 -26.89 -26.38
C ARG A 276 -8.78 -27.98 -25.41
N GLY A 277 -8.46 -29.23 -25.74
CA GLY A 277 -8.77 -30.38 -24.89
C GLY A 277 -8.66 -31.68 -25.68
N MET A 278 -9.07 -32.79 -25.12
CA MET A 278 -9.08 -34.06 -25.83
C MET A 278 -10.10 -34.04 -26.98
N ALA A 279 -9.70 -34.46 -28.19
CA ALA A 279 -10.51 -34.30 -29.40
C ALA A 279 -11.68 -35.28 -29.52
N VAL A 280 -11.50 -36.50 -28.99
CA VAL A 280 -12.41 -37.66 -29.00
C VAL A 280 -12.23 -38.44 -27.71
N ALA A 281 -13.23 -39.19 -27.24
CA ALA A 281 -13.08 -40.12 -26.14
C ALA A 281 -11.79 -40.95 -26.24
N GLY A 282 -11.10 -41.13 -25.11
CA GLY A 282 -9.85 -41.87 -25.04
C GLY A 282 -9.77 -42.67 -23.74
N THR A 283 -9.03 -43.77 -23.78
CA THR A 283 -8.74 -44.60 -22.60
C THR A 283 -7.44 -44.18 -21.90
N ASP A 284 -6.75 -43.16 -22.41
CA ASP A 284 -5.47 -42.67 -21.92
C ASP A 284 -5.44 -41.13 -22.04
N GLY A 285 -5.72 -40.44 -20.93
CA GLY A 285 -5.65 -38.98 -20.86
C GLY A 285 -4.24 -38.40 -21.06
N THR A 286 -3.19 -39.22 -21.06
CA THR A 286 -1.79 -38.77 -21.28
C THR A 286 -1.33 -38.87 -22.73
N GLY A 287 -1.90 -39.82 -23.50
CA GLY A 287 -1.54 -40.10 -24.89
C GLY A 287 -2.60 -39.71 -25.93
N ALA A 288 -3.73 -39.14 -25.52
CA ALA A 288 -4.85 -38.85 -26.41
C ALA A 288 -4.57 -37.72 -27.43
N LEU A 289 -5.28 -37.79 -28.57
CA LEU A 289 -5.26 -36.75 -29.58
C LEU A 289 -5.89 -35.46 -29.02
N ALA A 290 -5.12 -34.38 -28.99
CA ALA A 290 -5.59 -33.07 -28.56
C ALA A 290 -6.20 -32.25 -29.70
N ARG A 291 -7.24 -31.49 -29.37
CA ARG A 291 -7.86 -30.46 -30.19
C ARG A 291 -7.18 -29.11 -29.92
N SER A 292 -6.98 -28.33 -30.98
CA SER A 292 -6.72 -26.90 -30.93
C SER A 292 -7.39 -26.26 -32.15
N SER A 293 -8.57 -25.67 -31.96
CA SER A 293 -9.42 -25.22 -33.08
C SER A 293 -10.20 -23.95 -32.73
N GLY A 294 -10.52 -23.14 -33.74
CA GLY A 294 -11.35 -21.94 -33.60
C GLY A 294 -12.82 -22.23 -33.91
N HIS A 295 -13.73 -21.64 -33.13
CA HIS A 295 -15.19 -21.77 -33.27
C HIS A 295 -15.89 -20.46 -32.96
N PHE A 296 -17.14 -20.31 -33.42
CA PHE A 296 -18.04 -19.30 -32.86
C PHE A 296 -18.46 -19.70 -31.44
N VAL A 297 -18.87 -18.71 -30.65
CA VAL A 297 -19.22 -18.88 -29.23
C VAL A 297 -20.44 -19.78 -29.02
N ASP A 298 -21.43 -19.73 -29.92
CA ASP A 298 -22.69 -20.49 -29.85
C ASP A 298 -22.59 -21.90 -30.45
N THR A 299 -21.51 -22.21 -31.16
CA THR A 299 -21.29 -23.54 -31.75
C THR A 299 -21.05 -24.56 -30.65
N ALA A 300 -21.70 -25.73 -30.70
CA ALA A 300 -21.37 -26.80 -29.76
C ALA A 300 -20.04 -27.46 -30.13
N VAL A 301 -19.12 -27.58 -29.18
CA VAL A 301 -17.81 -28.21 -29.36
C VAL A 301 -17.71 -29.41 -28.42
N ALA A 302 -17.36 -30.56 -28.99
CA ALA A 302 -17.14 -31.79 -28.23
C ALA A 302 -15.71 -31.89 -27.68
N TYR A 303 -15.58 -32.41 -26.47
CA TYR A 303 -14.33 -32.74 -25.80
C TYR A 303 -14.42 -34.17 -25.28
N GLY A 304 -13.40 -34.97 -25.57
CA GLY A 304 -13.28 -36.32 -25.03
C GLY A 304 -13.13 -36.31 -23.52
N LEU A 305 -13.62 -37.37 -22.86
CA LEU A 305 -13.33 -37.69 -21.46
C LEU A 305 -12.84 -39.15 -21.33
N GLU A 306 -12.02 -39.42 -20.31
CA GLU A 306 -11.59 -40.72 -19.85
C GLU A 306 -12.49 -41.18 -18.69
N ALA A 307 -12.84 -42.46 -18.63
CA ALA A 307 -13.74 -42.96 -17.59
C ALA A 307 -13.16 -43.01 -16.17
N ALA A 308 -11.85 -43.20 -16.07
CA ALA A 308 -11.19 -43.50 -14.80
C ALA A 308 -10.56 -42.26 -14.15
N ALA A 309 -10.56 -41.12 -14.85
CA ALA A 309 -9.84 -39.92 -14.44
C ALA A 309 -10.72 -38.66 -14.52
N THR A 310 -10.19 -37.57 -13.98
CA THR A 310 -10.73 -36.23 -14.22
C THR A 310 -9.92 -35.57 -15.31
N ASP A 311 -10.55 -35.31 -16.45
CA ASP A 311 -9.92 -34.61 -17.56
C ASP A 311 -10.18 -33.12 -17.48
N ALA A 312 -9.39 -32.37 -18.25
CA ALA A 312 -9.57 -30.94 -18.39
C ALA A 312 -9.61 -30.51 -19.86
N PHE A 313 -10.45 -29.52 -20.12
CA PHE A 313 -10.38 -28.72 -21.33
C PHE A 313 -10.37 -27.24 -20.98
N SER A 314 -9.89 -26.42 -21.90
CA SER A 314 -9.83 -24.98 -21.75
C SER A 314 -10.32 -24.27 -22.99
N GLU A 315 -10.91 -23.10 -22.77
CA GLU A 315 -11.34 -22.22 -23.86
C GLU A 315 -10.81 -20.81 -23.61
N ASP A 316 -10.39 -20.13 -24.68
CA ASP A 316 -10.00 -18.72 -24.67
C ASP A 316 -10.89 -17.98 -25.67
N ILE A 317 -11.64 -16.99 -25.18
CA ILE A 317 -12.69 -16.32 -25.94
C ILE A 317 -12.42 -14.83 -25.92
N LEU A 318 -12.32 -14.24 -27.10
CA LEU A 318 -12.35 -12.78 -27.27
C LEU A 318 -13.76 -12.38 -27.69
N LEU A 319 -14.42 -11.60 -26.84
CA LEU A 319 -15.80 -11.18 -27.05
C LEU A 319 -15.96 -9.66 -26.97
N ARG A 320 -16.85 -9.11 -27.79
CA ARG A 320 -17.33 -7.73 -27.69
C ARG A 320 -18.85 -7.72 -27.49
N VAL A 321 -19.29 -7.05 -26.43
CA VAL A 321 -20.70 -6.93 -26.05
C VAL A 321 -21.18 -5.48 -26.17
N ALA A 322 -22.38 -5.29 -26.73
CA ALA A 322 -22.97 -3.97 -26.97
C ALA A 322 -24.06 -3.59 -25.96
N THR A 323 -24.69 -4.59 -25.34
CA THR A 323 -25.77 -4.44 -24.36
C THR A 323 -25.39 -5.24 -23.13
N SER A 324 -25.80 -4.84 -21.94
CA SER A 324 -25.56 -5.67 -20.75
C SER A 324 -26.32 -7.01 -20.83
N GLY A 325 -25.74 -8.08 -20.28
CA GLY A 325 -26.35 -9.41 -20.29
C GLY A 325 -25.45 -10.49 -19.69
N ARG A 326 -26.02 -11.68 -19.52
CA ARG A 326 -25.34 -12.84 -18.93
C ARG A 326 -24.63 -13.64 -20.01
N PHE A 327 -23.32 -13.84 -19.85
CA PHE A 327 -22.52 -14.77 -20.63
C PHE A 327 -22.32 -16.06 -19.84
N GLN A 328 -22.78 -17.19 -20.38
CA GLN A 328 -22.93 -18.43 -19.63
C GLN A 328 -22.51 -19.65 -20.44
N MET A 329 -21.75 -20.53 -19.79
CA MET A 329 -21.40 -21.82 -20.35
C MET A 329 -22.65 -22.72 -20.36
N ARG A 330 -22.88 -23.36 -21.50
CA ARG A 330 -23.89 -24.41 -21.67
C ARG A 330 -23.20 -25.71 -21.98
N TRP A 331 -23.68 -26.82 -21.44
CA TRP A 331 -23.09 -28.12 -21.72
C TRP A 331 -24.10 -29.26 -21.63
N ALA A 332 -23.71 -30.40 -22.19
CA ALA A 332 -24.43 -31.66 -22.13
C ALA A 332 -23.47 -32.81 -22.44
N GLN A 333 -23.99 -34.04 -22.45
CA GLN A 333 -23.24 -35.14 -23.04
C GLN A 333 -23.14 -34.94 -24.56
N ASN A 334 -22.01 -35.32 -25.15
CA ASN A 334 -21.84 -35.32 -26.58
C ASN A 334 -22.74 -36.38 -27.23
N VAL A 335 -22.75 -37.59 -26.66
CA VAL A 335 -23.68 -38.69 -26.97
C VAL A 335 -24.43 -39.05 -25.68
N ALA A 336 -25.73 -39.34 -25.78
CA ALA A 336 -26.52 -39.72 -24.62
C ALA A 336 -26.02 -41.05 -24.06
N ASP A 337 -25.67 -41.08 -22.78
CA ASP A 337 -25.17 -42.26 -22.04
C ASP A 337 -25.85 -42.34 -20.67
N SER A 338 -26.13 -43.54 -20.18
CA SER A 338 -26.73 -43.72 -18.84
C SER A 338 -25.80 -43.28 -17.70
N THR A 339 -24.50 -43.28 -17.94
CA THR A 339 -23.48 -42.81 -17.01
C THR A 339 -23.46 -41.29 -17.03
N PRO A 340 -23.56 -40.61 -15.87
CA PRO A 340 -23.54 -39.16 -15.84
C PRO A 340 -22.19 -38.58 -16.27
N THR A 341 -22.21 -37.63 -17.19
CA THR A 341 -21.09 -36.71 -17.42
C THR A 341 -21.18 -35.60 -16.38
N THR A 342 -20.09 -35.30 -15.68
CA THR A 342 -20.08 -34.34 -14.58
C THR A 342 -19.08 -33.24 -14.83
N VAL A 343 -19.52 -31.98 -14.72
CA VAL A 343 -18.64 -30.81 -14.61
C VAL A 343 -18.40 -30.54 -13.12
N THR A 344 -17.14 -30.60 -12.70
CA THR A 344 -16.77 -30.56 -11.28
C THR A 344 -16.58 -29.15 -10.74
N ALA A 345 -16.66 -28.98 -9.42
CA ALA A 345 -16.40 -27.72 -8.70
C ALA A 345 -14.95 -27.22 -8.80
N ALA A 346 -14.05 -27.96 -9.43
CA ALA A 346 -12.69 -27.50 -9.76
C ALA A 346 -12.66 -26.57 -10.99
N SER A 347 -13.77 -26.46 -11.72
CA SER A 347 -13.91 -25.62 -12.91
C SER A 347 -13.99 -24.13 -12.57
N ARG A 348 -13.46 -23.26 -13.43
CA ARG A 348 -13.45 -21.80 -13.23
C ARG A 348 -13.45 -21.00 -14.53
N ILE A 349 -13.88 -19.76 -14.43
CA ILE A 349 -13.78 -18.72 -15.47
C ILE A 349 -12.95 -17.56 -14.94
N TYR A 350 -12.05 -17.05 -15.77
CA TYR A 350 -11.39 -15.75 -15.59
C TYR A 350 -11.91 -14.81 -16.69
N ILE A 351 -12.36 -13.63 -16.31
CA ILE A 351 -12.75 -12.58 -17.25
C ILE A 351 -11.90 -11.35 -17.01
N THR A 352 -11.24 -10.89 -18.07
CA THR A 352 -10.49 -9.64 -18.09
C THR A 352 -11.16 -8.68 -19.06
N ARG A 353 -11.55 -7.49 -18.60
CA ARG A 353 -11.97 -6.41 -19.49
C ARG A 353 -10.75 -5.84 -20.19
N LEU A 354 -10.82 -5.69 -21.51
CA LEU A 354 -9.74 -5.13 -22.31
C LEU A 354 -10.03 -3.67 -22.62
N ALA A 355 -9.00 -2.83 -22.60
CA ALA A 355 -9.08 -1.48 -23.12
C ALA A 355 -9.07 -1.53 -24.66
N ASP A 356 -10.05 -0.90 -25.30
CA ASP A 356 -10.00 -0.68 -26.73
C ASP A 356 -8.91 0.37 -27.02
N ARG A 357 -7.93 0.05 -27.87
CA ARG A 357 -7.05 1.08 -28.43
C ARG A 357 -7.83 1.83 -29.50
N THR A 358 -8.28 3.03 -29.16
CA THR A 358 -8.90 3.97 -30.10
C THR A 358 -7.88 4.57 -31.06
#